data_AF-A0A1H0EJS6-F1
#
_entry.id   AF-A0A1H0EJS6-F1
#
_cell.length_a   1.000
_cell.length_b   1.000
_cell.length_c   1.000
_cell.angle_alpha   90.00
_cell.angle_beta   90.00
_cell.angle_gamma   90.00
#
_symmetry.space_group_name_H-M   'P 1'
#
loop_
_entity.id
_entity.type
_entity.pdbx_description
1 polymer ?
#
loop_
_entity_poly.entity_id
_entity_poly.type
_entity_poly.pdbx_seq_one_letter_code
_entity_poly.pdbx_strand_id
1 'polypeptide(L)'
;MTTTNNPAALVGVVMGSSSDWETMQHAVQILTQFGVAHEARVVSAHRMPDELFAYAEAAAGRGLQAIIAGAGGAAHLPGMLAAKTTVPVLGVPVASKHLQGVDSLHSIVQMPKGIPVATFAIGNAGAANAALFAVAMLALHDKALAARLQAFRAEQTAAAHAMTLPPA
;
A
#
# COMPACT_ATOMS: atom_id res chain seq x y z
N MET A 1 34.67 -5.40 -8.41
CA MET A 1 33.45 -4.59 -8.51
C MET A 1 32.28 -5.46 -8.08
N THR A 2 31.87 -5.35 -6.82
CA THR A 2 30.73 -6.09 -6.27
C THR A 2 29.46 -5.46 -6.81
N THR A 3 28.80 -6.13 -7.75
CA THR A 3 27.43 -5.85 -8.15
C THR A 3 26.55 -6.09 -6.93
N THR A 4 26.18 -5.01 -6.23
CA THR A 4 25.12 -5.05 -5.23
C THR A 4 23.84 -5.41 -5.98
N ASN A 5 23.47 -6.68 -5.91
CA ASN A 5 22.22 -7.21 -6.43
C ASN A 5 21.10 -6.57 -5.61
N ASN A 6 20.69 -5.36 -6.00
CA ASN A 6 19.57 -4.69 -5.35
C ASN A 6 18.35 -5.56 -5.67
N PRO A 7 17.73 -6.22 -4.68
CA PRO A 7 16.65 -7.15 -4.96
C PRO A 7 15.55 -6.39 -5.72
N ALA A 8 15.10 -6.96 -6.83
CA ALA A 8 13.99 -6.39 -7.59
C ALA A 8 12.80 -6.17 -6.65
N ALA A 9 12.20 -4.97 -6.69
CA ALA A 9 11.10 -4.63 -5.81
C ALA A 9 9.95 -5.64 -5.98
N LEU A 10 9.38 -6.11 -4.87
CA LEU A 10 8.21 -6.98 -4.83
C LEU A 10 6.92 -6.18 -4.64
N VAL A 11 7.00 -5.04 -3.95
CA VAL A 11 5.85 -4.16 -3.69
C VAL A 11 6.15 -2.77 -4.21
N GLY A 12 5.24 -2.23 -5.01
CA GLY A 12 5.28 -0.84 -5.44
C GLY A 12 4.39 0.04 -4.59
N VAL A 13 4.91 1.10 -3.97
CA VAL A 13 4.14 2.10 -3.23
C VAL A 13 4.01 3.37 -4.06
N VAL A 14 2.81 3.67 -4.51
CA VAL A 14 2.55 4.74 -5.47
C VAL A 14 1.56 5.75 -4.88
N MET A 15 1.80 7.04 -5.12
CA MET A 15 0.92 8.11 -4.64
C MET A 15 0.79 9.26 -5.63
N GLY A 16 -0.30 10.02 -5.56
CA GLY A 16 -0.62 11.06 -6.55
C GLY A 16 0.19 12.35 -6.40
N SER A 17 0.74 12.60 -5.21
CA SER A 17 1.46 13.82 -4.84
C SER A 17 2.49 13.53 -3.76
N SER A 18 3.53 14.35 -3.65
CA SER A 18 4.43 14.32 -2.49
C SER A 18 3.72 14.66 -1.17
N SER A 19 2.60 15.39 -1.21
CA SER A 19 1.77 15.63 -0.02
C SER A 19 1.15 14.36 0.55
N ASP A 20 0.92 13.34 -0.28
CA ASP A 20 0.36 12.06 0.17
C ASP A 20 1.40 11.23 0.95
N TRP A 21 2.68 11.61 0.89
CA TRP A 21 3.77 10.93 1.58
C TRP A 21 3.57 10.88 3.09
N GLU A 22 2.94 11.90 3.68
CA GLU A 22 2.63 11.93 5.11
C GLU A 22 1.84 10.68 5.54
N THR A 23 0.89 10.24 4.71
CA THR A 23 0.14 8.99 4.89
C THR A 23 0.91 7.77 4.39
N MET A 24 1.45 7.83 3.16
CA MET A 24 1.97 6.65 2.49
C MET A 24 3.32 6.16 3.02
N GLN A 25 4.08 7.00 3.73
CA GLN A 25 5.30 6.58 4.42
C GLN A 25 5.04 5.45 5.42
N HIS A 26 3.84 5.35 5.99
CA HIS A 26 3.49 4.28 6.91
C HIS A 26 3.44 2.91 6.24
N ALA A 27 3.11 2.84 4.94
CA ALA A 27 3.25 1.61 4.17
C ALA A 27 4.73 1.23 3.99
N VAL A 28 5.57 2.20 3.62
CA VAL A 28 7.02 2.03 3.42
C VAL A 28 7.71 1.59 4.71
N GLN A 29 7.34 2.16 5.85
CA GLN A 29 7.87 1.79 7.17
C GLN A 29 7.59 0.31 7.49
N ILE A 30 6.36 -0.17 7.28
CA ILE A 30 6.02 -1.58 7.48
C ILE A 30 6.79 -2.48 6.51
N LEU A 31 6.84 -2.16 5.22
CA LEU A 31 7.58 -2.98 4.24
C LEU A 31 9.07 -3.07 4.60
N THR A 32 9.65 -1.96 5.07
CA THR A 32 11.04 -1.90 5.56
C THR A 32 11.22 -2.76 6.81
N GLN A 33 10.33 -2.65 7.81
CA GLN A 33 10.37 -3.45 9.04
C GLN A 33 10.36 -4.96 8.74
N PHE A 34 9.59 -5.39 7.73
CA PHE A 34 9.51 -6.78 7.34
C PHE A 34 10.63 -7.24 6.39
N GLY A 35 11.46 -6.30 5.91
CA GLY A 35 12.52 -6.57 4.93
C GLY A 35 11.99 -6.94 3.54
N VAL A 36 10.79 -6.46 3.18
CA VAL A 36 10.21 -6.67 1.85
C VAL A 36 10.82 -5.65 0.89
N ALA A 37 11.43 -6.13 -0.19
CA ALA A 37 11.96 -5.26 -1.24
C ALA A 37 10.81 -4.45 -1.88
N HIS A 38 10.96 -3.13 -1.92
CA HIS A 38 9.91 -2.24 -2.41
C HIS A 38 10.48 -0.99 -3.07
N GLU A 39 9.63 -0.31 -3.83
CA GLU A 39 9.90 1.02 -4.36
C GLU A 39 8.79 2.00 -3.97
N ALA A 40 9.11 3.29 -3.87
CA ALA A 40 8.15 4.36 -3.64
C ALA A 40 8.24 5.40 -4.77
N ARG A 41 7.09 5.77 -5.37
CA ARG A 41 7.05 6.72 -6.50
C ARG A 41 5.84 7.64 -6.41
N VAL A 42 6.00 8.87 -6.92
CA VAL A 42 4.88 9.75 -7.23
C VAL A 42 4.42 9.47 -8.66
N VAL A 43 3.16 9.08 -8.82
CA VAL A 43 2.49 8.88 -10.12
C VAL A 43 1.08 9.42 -9.99
N SER A 44 0.82 10.58 -10.61
CA SER A 44 -0.47 11.24 -10.53
C SER A 44 -1.43 10.74 -11.59
N ALA A 45 -2.58 10.17 -11.21
CA ALA A 45 -3.58 9.71 -12.18
C ALA A 45 -4.08 10.81 -13.12
N HIS A 46 -4.17 12.05 -12.64
CA HIS A 46 -4.71 13.16 -13.43
C HIS A 46 -3.63 13.98 -14.13
N ARG A 47 -2.39 14.01 -13.60
CA ARG A 47 -1.29 14.81 -14.17
C ARG A 47 -0.26 13.98 -14.94
N MET A 48 -0.23 12.68 -14.73
CA MET A 48 0.72 11.71 -15.31
C MET A 48 -0.04 10.43 -15.76
N PRO A 49 -1.12 10.54 -16.56
CA PRO A 49 -1.94 9.39 -16.92
C PRO A 49 -1.16 8.35 -17.76
N ASP A 50 -0.26 8.80 -18.63
CA ASP A 50 0.54 7.91 -19.48
C ASP A 50 1.57 7.14 -18.64
N GLU A 51 2.22 7.79 -17.68
CA GLU A 51 3.14 7.14 -16.75
C GLU A 51 2.41 6.18 -15.81
N LEU A 52 1.17 6.48 -15.41
CA LEU A 52 0.32 5.55 -14.67
C LEU A 52 0.11 4.27 -15.47
N PHE A 53 -0.23 4.40 -16.76
CA PHE A 53 -0.48 3.26 -17.63
C PHE A 53 0.80 2.45 -17.83
N ALA A 54 1.91 3.13 -18.17
CA ALA A 54 3.21 2.49 -18.34
C ALA A 54 3.67 1.77 -17.07
N TYR A 55 3.45 2.35 -15.89
CA TYR A 55 3.78 1.73 -14.61
C TYR A 55 2.97 0.44 -14.37
N ALA A 56 1.65 0.50 -14.56
CA ALA A 56 0.75 -0.63 -14.36
C ALA A 56 1.02 -1.78 -15.35
N GLU A 57 1.17 -1.46 -16.63
CA GLU A 57 1.43 -2.45 -17.68
C GLU A 57 2.76 -3.17 -17.48
N ALA A 58 3.79 -2.45 -17.03
CA ALA A 58 5.10 -3.05 -16.75
C ALA A 58 5.17 -3.81 -15.42
N ALA A 59 4.22 -3.60 -14.48
CA ALA A 59 4.31 -4.09 -13.10
C ALA A 59 4.58 -5.60 -12.99
N ALA A 60 3.80 -6.42 -13.70
CA ALA A 60 3.94 -7.88 -13.67
C ALA A 60 5.28 -8.33 -14.28
N GLY A 61 5.69 -7.76 -15.42
CA GLY A 61 6.96 -8.06 -16.08
C GLY A 61 8.19 -7.67 -15.26
N ARG A 62 8.04 -6.69 -14.35
CA ARG A 62 9.06 -6.28 -13.38
C ARG A 62 9.12 -7.15 -12.12
N GLY A 63 8.16 -8.07 -11.95
CA GLY A 63 8.09 -8.97 -10.80
C GLY A 63 7.33 -8.41 -9.58
N LEU A 64 6.59 -7.30 -9.74
CA LEU A 64 5.75 -6.78 -8.65
C LEU A 64 4.64 -7.78 -8.31
N GLN A 65 4.49 -8.05 -7.02
CA GLN A 65 3.48 -8.95 -6.44
C GLN A 65 2.29 -8.18 -5.86
N ALA A 66 2.47 -6.90 -5.55
CA ALA A 66 1.40 -5.99 -5.13
C ALA A 66 1.75 -4.53 -5.45
N ILE A 67 0.72 -3.71 -5.64
CA ILE A 67 0.84 -2.25 -5.75
C ILE A 67 -0.01 -1.63 -4.65
N ILE A 68 0.61 -0.88 -3.74
CA ILE A 68 -0.08 -0.06 -2.75
C ILE A 68 -0.24 1.34 -3.34
N ALA A 69 -1.48 1.80 -3.50
CA ALA A 69 -1.79 3.05 -4.18
C ALA A 69 -2.57 4.00 -3.26
N GLY A 70 -1.98 5.18 -2.98
CA GLY A 70 -2.58 6.21 -2.13
C GLY A 70 -3.08 7.43 -2.92
N ALA A 71 -4.31 7.85 -2.69
CA ALA A 71 -4.85 9.08 -3.27
C ALA A 71 -6.00 9.67 -2.43
N GLY A 72 -6.19 10.99 -2.51
CA GLY A 72 -7.25 11.73 -1.83
C GLY A 72 -8.20 12.49 -2.78
N GLY A 73 -9.38 12.85 -2.29
CA GLY A 73 -10.43 13.53 -3.06
C GLY A 73 -11.06 12.59 -4.09
N ALA A 74 -11.05 13.01 -5.37
CA ALA A 74 -11.39 12.16 -6.51
C ALA A 74 -10.27 11.15 -6.79
N ALA A 75 -10.13 10.17 -5.91
CA ALA A 75 -8.96 9.32 -5.77
C ALA A 75 -8.89 8.18 -6.83
N HIS A 76 -8.64 8.53 -8.09
CA HIS A 76 -8.69 7.59 -9.22
C HIS A 76 -7.44 6.70 -9.39
N LEU A 77 -6.33 7.01 -8.71
CA LEU A 77 -5.05 6.30 -8.89
C LEU A 77 -5.17 4.78 -8.70
N PRO A 78 -5.77 4.24 -7.60
CA PRO A 78 -5.83 2.79 -7.41
C PRO A 78 -6.68 2.08 -8.47
N GLY A 79 -7.86 2.62 -8.79
CA GLY A 79 -8.75 2.02 -9.78
C GLY A 79 -8.16 2.00 -11.19
N MET A 80 -7.49 3.07 -11.60
CA MET A 80 -6.85 3.14 -12.91
C MET A 80 -5.62 2.25 -13.03
N LEU A 81 -4.85 2.07 -11.96
CA LEU A 81 -3.77 1.08 -11.93
C LEU A 81 -4.34 -0.33 -12.10
N ALA A 82 -5.38 -0.68 -11.33
CA ALA A 82 -6.03 -1.99 -11.40
C ALA A 82 -6.65 -2.29 -12.78
N ALA A 83 -7.11 -1.26 -13.48
CA ALA A 83 -7.65 -1.42 -14.84
C ALA A 83 -6.58 -1.80 -15.88
N LYS A 84 -5.31 -1.61 -15.56
CA LYS A 84 -4.17 -1.76 -16.48
C LYS A 84 -3.19 -2.88 -16.08
N THR A 85 -3.45 -3.59 -14.99
CA THR A 85 -2.60 -4.67 -14.51
C THR A 85 -3.38 -5.76 -13.81
N THR A 86 -2.88 -6.99 -13.86
CA THR A 86 -3.41 -8.11 -13.05
C THR A 86 -2.70 -8.25 -11.72
N VAL A 87 -1.64 -7.46 -11.47
CA VAL A 87 -0.99 -7.37 -10.16
C VAL A 87 -2.00 -6.82 -9.15
N PRO A 88 -2.18 -7.44 -7.97
CA PRO A 88 -3.10 -6.96 -6.95
C PRO A 88 -2.86 -5.49 -6.55
N VAL A 89 -3.91 -4.69 -6.60
CA VAL A 89 -3.86 -3.27 -6.19
C VAL A 89 -4.55 -3.08 -4.84
N LEU A 90 -3.83 -2.44 -3.93
CA LEU A 90 -4.16 -2.20 -2.54
C LEU A 90 -4.38 -0.68 -2.35
N GLY A 91 -5.63 -0.25 -2.31
CA GLY A 91 -6.02 1.16 -2.29
C GLY A 91 -6.05 1.75 -0.87
N VAL A 92 -5.37 2.88 -0.69
CA VAL A 92 -5.33 3.64 0.57
C VAL A 92 -6.01 4.99 0.36
N PRO A 93 -7.20 5.22 0.94
CA PRO A 93 -7.84 6.53 0.91
C PRO A 93 -7.06 7.54 1.75
N VAL A 94 -6.50 8.58 1.12
CA VAL A 94 -5.84 9.69 1.85
C VAL A 94 -6.91 10.69 2.28
N ALA A 95 -6.84 11.18 3.52
CA ALA A 95 -7.85 12.12 4.04
C ALA A 95 -7.85 13.43 3.25
N SER A 96 -9.02 13.82 2.73
CA SER A 96 -9.20 15.12 2.11
C SER A 96 -9.55 16.19 3.16
N LYS A 97 -9.19 17.45 2.89
CA LYS A 97 -9.34 18.56 3.85
C LYS A 97 -10.76 18.75 4.39
N HIS A 98 -11.78 18.60 3.53
CA HIS A 98 -13.15 18.97 3.86
C HIS A 98 -14.04 17.77 4.16
N LEU A 99 -13.86 16.66 3.44
CA LEU A 99 -14.68 15.46 3.59
C LEU A 99 -13.98 14.36 4.38
N GLN A 100 -12.82 14.66 4.96
CA GLN A 100 -12.07 13.77 5.85
C GLN A 100 -11.83 12.37 5.25
N GLY A 101 -11.68 12.32 3.93
CA GLY A 101 -11.43 11.08 3.20
C GLY A 101 -12.66 10.24 2.84
N VAL A 102 -13.90 10.68 3.14
CA VAL A 102 -15.12 9.97 2.71
C VAL A 102 -15.22 9.95 1.18
N ASP A 103 -14.91 11.08 0.54
CA ASP A 103 -14.77 11.19 -0.91
C ASP A 103 -13.73 10.22 -1.48
N SER A 104 -12.59 10.13 -0.80
CA SER A 104 -11.44 9.31 -1.18
C SER A 104 -11.77 7.83 -1.05
N LEU A 105 -12.46 7.47 0.04
CA LEU A 105 -12.94 6.12 0.30
C LEU A 105 -13.91 5.68 -0.80
N HIS A 106 -14.95 6.46 -1.07
CA HIS A 106 -15.92 6.14 -2.12
C HIS A 106 -15.29 6.08 -3.52
N SER A 107 -14.33 6.94 -3.83
CA SER A 107 -13.60 6.92 -5.11
C SER A 107 -12.77 5.65 -5.32
N ILE A 108 -12.37 4.98 -4.24
CA ILE A 108 -11.49 3.80 -4.31
C ILE A 108 -12.27 2.49 -4.14
N VAL A 109 -13.18 2.41 -3.15
CA VAL A 109 -13.80 1.13 -2.75
C VAL A 109 -14.95 0.70 -3.66
N GLN A 110 -15.65 1.65 -4.29
CA GLN A 110 -16.87 1.37 -5.06
C GLN A 110 -16.57 0.91 -6.50
N MET A 111 -15.49 0.16 -6.71
CA MET A 111 -15.17 -0.39 -8.03
C MET A 111 -16.30 -1.30 -8.51
N PRO A 112 -16.78 -1.14 -9.77
CA PRO A 112 -17.77 -2.04 -10.33
C PRO A 112 -17.19 -3.44 -10.56
N LYS A 113 -18.06 -4.42 -10.80
CA LYS A 113 -17.68 -5.81 -11.13
C LYS A 113 -16.66 -5.82 -12.29
N GLY A 114 -15.51 -6.46 -12.05
CA GLY A 114 -14.51 -6.76 -13.07
C GLY A 114 -13.10 -6.31 -12.68
N ILE A 115 -12.95 -5.12 -12.10
CA ILE A 115 -11.65 -4.51 -11.80
C ILE A 115 -11.55 -4.25 -10.29
N PRO A 116 -11.08 -5.21 -9.49
CA PRO A 116 -11.07 -5.08 -8.04
C PRO A 116 -9.95 -4.17 -7.53
N VAL A 117 -10.20 -3.47 -6.43
CA VAL A 117 -9.19 -2.83 -5.58
C VAL A 117 -9.45 -3.25 -4.14
N ALA A 118 -8.44 -3.76 -3.45
CA ALA A 118 -8.55 -4.04 -2.03
C ALA A 118 -8.35 -2.74 -1.23
N THR A 119 -9.42 -2.21 -0.64
CA THR A 119 -9.39 -0.90 0.00
C THR A 119 -9.22 -1.00 1.51
N PHE A 120 -8.39 -0.13 2.08
CA PHE A 120 -8.10 -0.07 3.51
C PHE A 120 -8.71 1.17 4.17
N ALA A 121 -8.51 1.33 5.48
CA ALA A 121 -8.99 2.49 6.23
C ALA A 121 -8.46 3.81 5.65
N ILE A 122 -9.14 4.92 5.96
CA ILE A 122 -8.66 6.25 5.59
C ILE A 122 -7.38 6.58 6.38
N GLY A 123 -6.38 7.14 5.70
CA GLY A 123 -5.17 7.69 6.30
C GLY A 123 -4.12 6.65 6.75
N ASN A 124 -3.35 7.02 7.77
CA ASN A 124 -2.12 6.32 8.18
C ASN A 124 -2.36 4.85 8.55
N ALA A 125 -3.49 4.56 9.22
CA ALA A 125 -3.89 3.19 9.55
C ALA A 125 -4.11 2.34 8.29
N GLY A 126 -4.69 2.93 7.24
CA GLY A 126 -4.88 2.27 5.95
C GLY A 126 -3.56 1.96 5.25
N ALA A 127 -2.63 2.92 5.24
CA ALA A 127 -1.32 2.74 4.65
C ALA A 127 -0.53 1.60 5.33
N ALA A 128 -0.47 1.59 6.66
CA ALA A 128 0.18 0.51 7.41
C ALA A 128 -0.49 -0.85 7.15
N ASN A 129 -1.83 -0.89 7.15
CA ASN A 129 -2.57 -2.14 6.92
C ASN A 129 -2.48 -2.65 5.48
N ALA A 130 -2.39 -1.76 4.49
CA ALA A 130 -2.14 -2.17 3.11
C ALA A 130 -0.78 -2.87 2.97
N ALA A 131 0.25 -2.36 3.66
CA ALA A 131 1.55 -3.01 3.71
C ALA A 131 1.52 -4.34 4.48
N LEU A 132 0.85 -4.41 5.63
CA LEU A 132 0.67 -5.67 6.36
C LEU A 132 -0.11 -6.71 5.54
N PHE A 133 -1.08 -6.27 4.74
CA PHE A 133 -1.81 -7.15 3.82
C PHE A 133 -0.91 -7.66 2.69
N ALA A 134 -0.08 -6.80 2.09
CA ALA A 134 0.93 -7.21 1.12
C ALA A 134 1.92 -8.23 1.72
N VAL A 135 2.40 -7.98 2.96
CA VAL A 135 3.24 -8.94 3.71
C VAL A 135 2.51 -10.27 3.90
N ALA A 136 1.24 -10.26 4.28
CA ALA A 136 0.44 -11.48 4.45
C ALA A 136 0.28 -12.27 3.14
N MET A 137 0.09 -11.59 2.01
CA MET A 137 0.05 -12.23 0.69
C MET A 137 1.39 -12.89 0.34
N LEU A 138 2.50 -12.19 0.53
CA LEU A 138 3.85 -12.71 0.26
C LEU A 138 4.21 -13.88 1.19
N ALA A 139 3.80 -13.81 2.46
CA ALA A 139 4.05 -14.83 3.48
C ALA A 139 3.41 -16.19 3.15
N LEU A 140 2.41 -16.26 2.27
CA LEU A 140 1.85 -17.53 1.80
C LEU A 140 2.90 -18.41 1.11
N HIS A 141 3.95 -17.81 0.55
CA HIS A 141 5.02 -18.51 -0.18
C HIS A 141 6.40 -18.35 0.47
N ASP A 142 6.51 -17.57 1.55
CA ASP A 142 7.75 -17.33 2.29
C ASP A 142 7.55 -17.65 3.78
N LYS A 143 8.06 -18.82 4.20
CA LYS A 143 7.95 -19.31 5.58
C LYS A 143 8.66 -18.39 6.59
N ALA A 144 9.76 -17.76 6.20
CA ALA A 144 10.49 -16.85 7.09
C ALA A 144 9.69 -15.56 7.30
N LEU A 145 9.10 -15.03 6.22
CA LEU A 145 8.21 -13.87 6.30
C LEU A 145 6.94 -14.18 7.09
N ALA A 146 6.37 -15.38 6.93
CA ALA A 146 5.23 -15.85 7.72
C ALA A 146 5.54 -15.89 9.23
N ALA A 147 6.72 -16.41 9.61
CA ALA A 147 7.15 -16.42 11.00
C ALA A 147 7.32 -15.00 11.57
N ARG A 148 7.89 -14.06 10.79
CA ARG A 148 7.97 -12.64 11.17
C ARG A 148 6.60 -12.01 11.38
N LEU A 149 5.63 -12.31 10.50
CA LEU A 149 4.27 -11.80 10.62
C LEU A 149 3.55 -12.35 11.86
N GLN A 150 3.76 -13.62 12.19
CA GLN A 150 3.25 -14.22 13.43
C GLN A 150 3.87 -13.54 14.66
N ALA A 151 5.19 -13.35 14.68
CA ALA A 151 5.90 -12.66 15.76
C ALA A 151 5.38 -11.22 15.94
N PHE A 152 5.26 -10.46 14.86
CA PHE A 152 4.69 -9.10 14.89
C PHE A 152 3.30 -9.08 15.54
N ARG A 153 2.40 -10.02 15.18
CA ARG A 153 1.06 -10.09 15.79
C ARG A 153 1.10 -10.44 17.28
N ALA A 154 2.03 -11.30 17.69
CA ALA A 154 2.24 -11.61 19.09
C ALA A 154 2.77 -10.40 19.87
N GLU A 155 3.69 -9.63 19.30
CA GLU A 155 4.20 -8.37 19.87
C GLU A 155 3.09 -7.33 20.03
N GLN A 156 2.22 -7.14 19.02
CA GLN A 156 1.08 -6.22 19.12
C GLN A 156 0.12 -6.63 20.25
N THR A 157 -0.08 -7.94 20.45
CA THR A 157 -0.92 -8.48 21.53
C THR A 157 -0.26 -8.23 22.89
N ALA A 158 1.04 -8.49 23.02
CA ALA A 158 1.80 -8.21 24.23
C ALA A 158 1.80 -6.72 24.58
N ALA A 159 1.95 -5.84 23.59
CA ALA A 159 1.87 -4.39 23.76
C ALA A 159 0.50 -3.95 24.29
N ALA A 160 -0.60 -4.54 23.79
CA ALA A 160 -1.94 -4.26 24.28
C ALA A 160 -2.12 -4.71 25.75
N HIS A 161 -1.61 -5.89 26.12
CA HIS A 161 -1.64 -6.36 27.52
C HIS A 161 -0.85 -5.46 28.48
N ALA A 162 0.19 -4.78 28.00
CA ALA A 162 1.01 -3.87 28.80
C ALA A 162 0.39 -2.47 28.96
N MET A 163 -0.73 -2.16 28.30
CA MET A 163 -1.37 -0.85 28.41
C MET A 163 -1.99 -0.66 29.79
N THR A 164 -1.68 0.47 30.43
CA THR A 164 -2.31 0.90 31.68
C THR A 164 -3.21 2.10 31.43
N LEU A 165 -4.36 2.14 32.08
CA LEU A 165 -5.24 3.32 32.05
C LEU A 165 -4.74 4.36 33.06
N PRO A 166 -4.86 5.67 32.76
CA PRO A 166 -4.65 6.70 33.76
C PRO A 166 -5.66 6.55 34.90
N PRO A 167 -5.34 7.00 36.12
CA PRO A 167 -6.31 7.04 37.23
C PRO A 167 -7.53 7.87 36.83
N ALA A 168 -8.70 7.45 37.34
CA ALA A 168 -10.01 8.07 37.08
C ALA A 168 -10.13 9.49 37.66
#